data_AF-A0A947T5R9-F1
#
_entry.id   AF-A0A947T5R9-F1
#
_cell.length_a   1.000
_cell.length_b   1.000
_cell.length_c   1.000
_cell.angle_alpha   90.00
_cell.angle_beta   90.00
_cell.angle_gamma   90.00
#
_symmetry.space_group_name_H-M   'P 1'
#
loop_
_entity.id
_entity.type
_entity.pdbx_description
1 polymer ?
#
loop_
_entity_poly.entity_id
_entity_poly.type
_entity_poly.pdbx_seq_one_letter_code
_entity_poly.pdbx_strand_id
1 'polypeptide(L)'
;MPKSKGRRKPKQHPGPAKPEPKKHKESPTWYVAMMFSFMAVGALVVILNYIGVVPGGTDSIWLYSGLGLIGVGFVMTLYYY
;
A
#
# COMPACT_ATOMS: atom_id res chain seq x y z
N MET A 1 -57.95 26.55 39.93
CA MET A 1 -57.04 25.51 39.38
C MET A 1 -55.95 26.20 38.56
N PRO A 2 -54.64 26.05 38.84
CA PRO A 2 -53.60 26.65 37.99
C PRO A 2 -53.29 25.71 36.81
N LYS A 3 -53.49 26.17 35.58
CA LYS A 3 -52.99 25.47 34.39
C LYS A 3 -51.46 25.58 34.37
N SER A 4 -50.78 24.44 34.45
CA SER A 4 -49.35 24.35 34.20
C SER A 4 -49.07 24.77 32.75
N LYS A 5 -48.43 25.92 32.57
CA LYS A 5 -47.88 26.32 31.27
C LYS A 5 -46.76 25.34 30.92
N GLY A 6 -47.05 24.45 29.97
CA GLY A 6 -46.10 23.46 29.46
C GLY A 6 -44.79 24.12 29.02
N ARG A 7 -43.69 23.63 29.60
CA ARG A 7 -42.32 24.06 29.33
C ARG A 7 -41.98 23.82 27.86
N ARG A 8 -41.79 24.88 27.08
CA ARG A 8 -41.34 24.80 25.69
C ARG A 8 -39.90 24.27 25.68
N LYS A 9 -39.67 23.14 25.00
CA LYS A 9 -38.33 22.60 24.77
C LYS A 9 -37.56 23.57 23.85
N PRO A 10 -36.32 23.96 24.20
CA PRO A 10 -35.51 24.78 23.32
C PRO A 10 -35.20 24.00 22.04
N LYS A 11 -35.30 24.67 20.88
CA LYS A 11 -34.90 24.10 19.58
C LYS A 11 -33.39 23.85 19.62
N GLN A 12 -32.99 22.59 19.54
CA GLN A 12 -31.60 22.22 19.33
C GLN A 12 -31.17 22.72 17.95
N HIS A 13 -30.21 23.64 17.93
CA HIS A 13 -29.50 23.99 16.71
C HIS A 13 -28.63 22.80 16.30
N PRO A 14 -28.62 22.39 15.01
CA PRO A 14 -27.66 21.40 14.53
C PRO A 14 -26.25 21.95 14.78
N GLY A 15 -25.47 21.23 15.59
CA GLY A 15 -24.06 21.57 15.82
C GLY A 15 -23.27 21.55 14.51
N PRO A 16 -22.11 22.21 14.45
CA PRO A 16 -21.27 22.24 13.26
C PRO A 16 -20.99 20.81 12.77
N ALA A 17 -21.13 20.60 11.47
CA ALA A 17 -20.89 19.31 10.82
C ALA A 17 -19.51 18.81 11.23
N LYS A 18 -19.46 17.59 11.79
CA LYS A 18 -18.23 16.91 12.15
C LYS A 18 -17.36 16.84 10.89
N PRO A 19 -16.09 17.27 10.92
CA PRO A 19 -15.23 17.21 9.74
C PRO A 19 -15.18 15.76 9.27
N GLU A 20 -15.47 15.55 7.99
CA GLU A 20 -15.45 14.22 7.38
C GLU A 20 -14.10 13.55 7.68
N PRO A 21 -14.09 12.27 8.07
CA PRO A 21 -12.86 11.56 8.31
C PRO A 21 -12.06 11.59 7.02
N LYS A 22 -10.90 12.25 7.06
CA LYS A 22 -9.93 12.25 5.96
C LYS A 22 -9.66 10.78 5.64
N LYS A 23 -10.12 10.30 4.48
CA LYS A 23 -9.80 8.97 3.96
C LYS A 23 -8.28 8.84 4.04
N HIS A 24 -7.79 8.09 5.03
CA HIS A 24 -6.40 7.70 5.05
C HIS A 24 -6.23 6.90 3.76
N LYS A 25 -5.27 7.33 2.93
CA LYS A 25 -4.98 6.63 1.69
C LYS A 25 -4.28 5.34 2.09
N GLU A 26 -5.07 4.34 2.49
CA GLU A 26 -4.54 3.00 2.73
C GLU A 26 -4.10 2.46 1.37
N SER A 27 -2.81 2.19 1.26
CA SER A 27 -2.22 1.54 0.11
C SER A 27 -2.85 0.15 -0.05
N PRO A 28 -3.32 -0.22 -1.25
CA PRO A 28 -3.99 -1.50 -1.48
C PRO A 28 -3.09 -2.67 -1.09
N THR A 29 -3.62 -3.68 -0.42
CA THR A 29 -2.88 -4.89 -0.03
C THR A 29 -2.26 -5.64 -1.22
N TRP A 30 -2.85 -5.51 -2.42
CA TRP A 30 -2.27 -6.03 -3.66
C TRP A 30 -0.92 -5.39 -4.01
N TYR A 31 -0.72 -4.12 -3.67
CA TYR A 31 0.55 -3.44 -3.90
C TYR A 31 1.68 -4.06 -3.06
N VAL A 32 1.41 -4.36 -1.79
CA VAL A 32 2.35 -5.09 -0.92
C VAL A 32 2.68 -6.47 -1.49
N ALA A 33 1.69 -7.19 -2.01
CA ALA A 33 1.90 -8.48 -2.65
C ALA A 33 2.78 -8.37 -3.91
N MET A 34 2.58 -7.33 -4.73
CA MET A 34 3.45 -7.08 -5.89
C MET A 34 4.88 -6.78 -5.48
N MET A 35 5.09 -5.94 -4.46
CA MET A 35 6.42 -5.56 -3.97
C MET A 35 7.23 -6.79 -3.55
N PHE A 36 6.63 -7.64 -2.71
CA PHE A 36 7.25 -8.88 -2.27
C PHE A 36 7.49 -9.85 -3.42
N SER A 37 6.57 -9.91 -4.38
CA SER A 37 6.71 -10.74 -5.57
C SER A 37 7.89 -10.30 -6.42
N PHE A 38 8.06 -8.99 -6.67
CA PHE A 38 9.21 -8.47 -7.42
C PHE A 38 10.53 -8.77 -6.71
N MET A 39 10.62 -8.57 -5.38
CA MET A 39 11.83 -8.91 -4.64
C MET A 39 12.15 -10.41 -4.68
N ALA A 40 11.13 -11.26 -4.49
CA ALA A 40 11.30 -12.71 -4.53
C ALA A 40 11.69 -13.20 -5.93
N VAL A 41 11.03 -12.70 -6.98
CA VAL A 41 11.35 -13.02 -8.37
C VAL A 41 12.75 -12.56 -8.73
N GLY A 42 13.13 -11.34 -8.34
CA GLY A 42 14.47 -10.81 -8.59
C GLY A 42 15.56 -11.67 -7.93
N ALA A 43 15.34 -12.10 -6.69
CA ALA A 43 16.23 -13.02 -6.00
C ALA A 43 16.29 -14.40 -6.71
N LEU A 44 15.14 -14.94 -7.13
CA LEU A 44 15.09 -16.19 -7.89
C LEU A 44 15.84 -16.11 -9.21
N VAL A 45 15.74 -15.00 -9.94
CA VAL A 45 16.49 -14.77 -11.19
C VAL A 45 17.99 -14.81 -10.94
N VAL A 46 18.48 -14.18 -9.86
CA VAL A 46 19.90 -14.24 -9.49
C VAL A 46 20.34 -15.68 -9.18
N ILE A 47 19.53 -16.42 -8.41
CA ILE A 47 19.82 -17.82 -8.08
C ILE A 47 19.84 -18.69 -9.34
N LEU A 48 18.82 -18.58 -10.20
CA LEU A 48 18.69 -19.31 -11.47
C LEU A 48 19.84 -19.02 -12.43
N ASN A 49 20.31 -17.76 -12.47
CA ASN A 49 21.50 -17.36 -13.21
C ASN A 49 22.77 -18.05 -12.70
N TYR A 50 22.92 -18.18 -11.39
CA TYR A 50 24.11 -18.78 -10.78
C TYR A 50 24.14 -20.31 -10.88
N ILE A 51 23.00 -20.99 -10.88
CA ILE A 51 22.94 -22.46 -11.04
C ILE A 51 23.02 -22.91 -12.51
N GLY A 52 23.22 -21.98 -13.46
CA GLY A 52 23.40 -22.28 -14.88
C GLY A 52 22.16 -22.80 -15.59
N VAL A 53 20.96 -22.56 -15.03
CA VAL A 53 19.68 -23.04 -15.58
C VAL A 53 19.13 -22.11 -16.67
N VAL A 54 19.63 -20.88 -16.78
CA VAL A 54 19.27 -19.96 -17.86
C VAL A 54 20.08 -20.25 -19.14
N PRO A 55 19.42 -20.24 -20.32
CA PRO A 55 20.10 -20.44 -21.59
C PRO A 55 21.08 -19.28 -21.83
N GLY A 56 22.38 -19.59 -21.91
CA GLY A 56 23.46 -18.62 -22.04
C GLY A 56 24.57 -18.77 -20.99
N GLY A 57 24.28 -19.41 -19.84
CA GLY A 57 25.23 -19.55 -18.73
C GLY A 57 25.21 -18.35 -17.77
N THR A 58 26.32 -18.12 -17.06
CA THR A 58 26.45 -17.05 -16.06
C THR A 58 26.71 -15.69 -16.73
N ASP A 59 25.73 -15.16 -17.44
CA ASP A 59 25.86 -13.86 -18.10
C ASP A 59 25.55 -12.69 -17.16
N SER A 60 26.41 -11.66 -17.19
CA SER A 60 26.25 -10.43 -16.42
C SER A 60 24.91 -9.73 -16.67
N ILE A 61 24.30 -9.91 -17.86
CA ILE A 61 23.02 -9.30 -18.23
C ILE A 61 21.87 -9.78 -17.33
N TRP A 62 21.85 -11.08 -17.00
CA TRP A 62 20.83 -11.68 -16.14
C TRP A 62 21.02 -11.23 -14.69
N LEU A 63 22.26 -11.09 -14.25
CA LEU A 63 22.61 -10.57 -12.94
C LEU A 63 22.19 -9.10 -12.77
N TYR A 64 22.46 -8.24 -13.77
CA TYR A 64 21.98 -6.87 -13.78
C TYR A 64 20.45 -6.79 -13.86
N SER A 65 19.80 -7.70 -14.59
CA SER A 65 18.34 -7.76 -14.65
C SER A 65 17.72 -8.11 -13.29
N GLY A 66 18.25 -9.13 -12.61
CA GLY A 66 17.79 -9.54 -11.28
C GLY A 66 18.02 -8.45 -10.24
N LEU A 67 19.18 -7.81 -10.28
CA LEU A 67 19.50 -6.66 -9.42
C LEU A 67 18.56 -5.48 -9.67
N GLY A 68 18.29 -5.16 -10.94
CA GLY A 68 17.32 -4.12 -11.32
C GLY A 68 15.90 -4.44 -10.83
N LEU A 69 15.50 -5.71 -10.92
CA LEU A 69 14.17 -6.18 -10.50
C LEU A 69 13.98 -6.08 -8.98
N ILE A 70 15.03 -6.42 -8.20
CA ILE A 70 15.07 -6.19 -6.75
C ILE A 70 15.02 -4.68 -6.45
N GLY A 71 15.78 -3.87 -7.20
CA GLY A 71 15.77 -2.41 -7.08
C GLY A 71 14.39 -1.80 -7.30
N VAL A 72 13.66 -2.24 -8.32
CA VAL A 72 12.27 -1.81 -8.59
C VAL A 72 11.34 -2.19 -7.44
N GLY A 73 11.44 -3.43 -6.94
CA GLY A 73 10.67 -3.87 -5.78
C GLY A 73 10.96 -3.03 -4.53
N PHE A 74 12.22 -2.66 -4.32
CA PHE A 74 12.62 -1.79 -3.22
C PHE A 74 12.10 -0.35 -3.40
N VAL A 75 12.16 0.22 -4.61
CA VAL A 75 11.62 1.55 -4.87
C VAL A 75 10.10 1.60 -4.63
N MET A 76 9.36 0.56 -4.98
CA MET A 76 7.94 0.48 -4.63
C MET A 76 7.69 0.60 -3.11
N THR A 77 8.63 0.18 -2.25
CA THR A 77 8.52 0.39 -0.79
C THR A 77 8.60 1.84 -0.38
N LEU A 78 9.38 2.64 -1.10
CA LEU A 78 9.58 4.05 -0.79
C LEU A 78 8.40 4.92 -1.21
N TYR A 79 7.64 4.45 -2.22
CA TYR A 79 6.44 5.11 -2.72
C TYR A 79 5.14 4.57 -2.09
N TYR A 80 5.25 3.71 -1.09
CA TYR A 80 4.14 3.25 -0.27
C TYR A 80 3.60 4.43 0.59
N TYR A 81 2.33 4.80 0.41
CA TYR A 81 1.64 5.90 1.10
C TYR A 81 0.67 5.38 2.16
#